data_AF-A0AAV1ECU1-F1
#
_entry.id   AF-A0AAV1ECU1-F1
#
_cell.length_a   1.000
_cell.length_b   1.000
_cell.length_c   1.000
_cell.angle_alpha   90.00
_cell.angle_beta   90.00
_cell.angle_gamma   90.00
#
_symmetry.space_group_name_H-M   'P 1'
#
loop_
_entity.id
_entity.type
_entity.pdbx_description
1 polymer ?
#
loop_
_entity_poly.entity_id
_entity_poly.type
_entity_poly.pdbx_seq_one_letter_code
_entity_poly.pdbx_strand_id
1 'polypeptide(L)'
;MTSNLSSSLVSLLLLLLSLSSINIITAARPPQQPVAGNATGLIGESCKASRDTSACVTTLSQSGVVPDPKNATLLSIIQLATQASSKNLTAATVSSLLDAAMAAKDVNLTTAAKGCLEGLINAQQRTNATIDALTRGRMKDARSWLSAALSYESGCPSGLANVKQDSATNATVATLNSLAGLTSNALAMLVNYDNFGDKPGSWSPVQTERNGFWERVDGSGSKLGSAFPAGYPVGW
;
A
#
# COMPACT_ATOMS: atom_id res chain seq x y z
N MET A 1 49.42 15.15 31.03
CA MET A 1 48.33 14.32 30.48
C MET A 1 46.98 15.06 30.37
N THR A 2 46.96 16.40 30.38
CA THR A 2 45.71 17.21 30.35
C THR A 2 45.46 17.93 29.02
N SER A 3 46.45 18.01 28.11
CA SER A 3 46.30 18.68 26.82
C SER A 3 45.49 17.89 25.79
N ASN A 4 45.52 16.55 25.86
CA ASN A 4 44.89 15.69 24.86
C ASN A 4 43.35 15.67 24.99
N LEU A 5 42.83 15.86 26.21
CA LEU A 5 41.38 15.85 26.48
C LEU A 5 40.69 17.09 25.88
N SER A 6 41.38 18.23 25.88
CA SER A 6 40.90 19.49 25.27
C SER A 6 40.78 19.38 23.75
N SER A 7 41.76 18.75 23.08
CA SER A 7 41.74 18.58 21.63
C SER A 7 40.61 17.65 21.17
N SER A 8 40.35 16.56 21.92
CA SER A 8 39.28 15.62 21.59
C SER A 8 37.88 16.22 21.72
N LEU A 9 37.66 17.09 22.72
CA LEU A 9 36.39 17.79 22.91
C LEU A 9 36.10 18.80 21.79
N VAL A 10 37.12 19.53 21.34
CA VAL A 10 36.98 20.49 20.23
C VAL A 10 36.69 19.77 18.92
N SER A 11 37.36 18.65 18.63
CA SER A 11 37.05 17.84 17.44
C SER A 11 35.64 17.25 17.46
N LEU A 12 35.15 16.80 18.62
CA LEU A 12 33.78 16.29 18.74
C LEU A 12 32.74 17.40 18.54
N LEU A 13 32.98 18.59 19.09
CA LEU A 13 32.09 19.74 18.93
C LEU A 13 31.99 20.19 17.46
N LEU A 14 33.12 20.22 16.75
CA LEU A 14 33.17 20.54 15.31
C LEU A 14 32.45 19.48 14.46
N LEU A 15 32.55 18.19 14.84
CA LEU A 15 31.81 17.12 14.18
C LEU A 15 30.29 17.32 14.36
N LEU A 16 29.83 17.60 15.57
CA LEU A 16 28.42 17.86 15.88
C LEU A 16 27.86 19.09 15.15
N LEU A 17 28.67 20.16 15.06
CA LEU A 17 28.31 21.37 14.29
C LEU A 17 28.23 21.08 12.78
N SER A 18 29.11 20.22 12.23
CA SER A 18 29.04 19.81 10.82
C SER A 18 27.80 18.95 10.50
N LEU A 19 27.35 18.11 11.44
CA LEU A 19 26.13 17.30 11.32
C LEU A 19 24.85 18.16 11.37
N SER A 20 24.88 19.31 12.05
CA SER A 20 23.74 20.23 12.13
C SER A 20 23.50 21.08 10.86
N SER A 21 24.36 20.98 9.84
CA SER A 21 24.25 21.78 8.61
C SER A 21 23.52 21.10 7.46
N ILE A 22 22.93 19.91 7.67
CA ILE A 22 22.05 19.29 6.67
C ILE A 22 20.68 19.99 6.75
N ASN A 23 20.60 21.17 6.14
CA ASN A 23 19.31 21.73 5.75
C ASN A 23 18.71 20.78 4.70
N ILE A 24 17.79 19.93 5.12
CA ILE A 24 16.93 19.19 4.21
C ILE A 24 16.07 20.24 3.51
N ILE A 25 16.54 20.71 2.35
CA ILE A 25 15.67 21.36 1.38
C ILE A 25 14.77 20.26 0.84
N THR A 26 13.71 19.91 1.57
CA THR A 26 12.58 19.25 0.94
C THR A 26 12.06 20.26 -0.07
N ALA A 27 12.30 20.02 -1.35
CA ALA A 27 11.53 20.65 -2.41
C ALA A 27 10.08 20.18 -2.22
N ALA A 28 9.36 20.86 -1.31
CA ALA A 28 7.93 20.68 -1.18
C ALA A 28 7.35 21.11 -2.52
N ARG A 29 6.93 20.12 -3.31
CA ARG A 29 6.14 20.37 -4.51
C ARG A 29 5.01 21.31 -4.08
N PRO A 30 4.82 22.45 -4.76
CA PRO A 30 3.75 23.38 -4.40
C PRO A 30 2.45 22.58 -4.32
N PRO A 31 1.61 22.80 -3.29
CA PRO A 31 0.37 22.06 -3.13
C PRO A 31 -0.46 22.28 -4.39
N GLN A 32 -0.50 21.27 -5.27
CA GLN A 32 -1.37 21.29 -6.42
C GLN A 32 -2.79 21.26 -5.87
N GLN A 33 -3.56 22.29 -6.19
CA GLN A 33 -4.97 22.34 -5.80
C GLN A 33 -5.67 21.10 -6.38
N PRO A 34 -6.35 20.31 -5.55
CA PRO A 34 -7.05 19.12 -6.04
C PRO A 34 -8.11 19.50 -7.07
N VAL A 35 -8.08 18.85 -8.23
CA VAL A 35 -9.18 18.96 -9.20
C VAL A 35 -10.41 18.26 -8.62
N ALA A 36 -11.42 19.03 -8.20
CA ALA A 36 -12.70 18.51 -7.75
C ALA A 36 -13.52 18.01 -8.95
N GLY A 37 -14.12 16.83 -8.84
CA GLY A 37 -14.90 16.21 -9.92
C GLY A 37 -16.07 15.38 -9.42
N ASN A 38 -16.96 14.97 -10.34
CA ASN A 38 -18.05 14.05 -10.04
C ASN A 38 -17.48 12.72 -9.52
N ALA A 39 -17.87 12.30 -8.31
CA ALA A 39 -17.38 11.10 -7.64
C ALA A 39 -17.46 9.84 -8.52
N THR A 40 -18.56 9.64 -9.25
CA THR A 40 -18.72 8.48 -10.15
C THR A 40 -17.70 8.50 -11.30
N GLY A 41 -17.46 9.68 -11.87
CA GLY A 41 -16.44 9.86 -12.91
C GLY A 41 -15.04 9.59 -12.37
N LEU A 42 -14.74 10.11 -11.17
CA LEU A 42 -13.45 9.90 -10.51
C LEU A 42 -13.21 8.43 -10.14
N ILE A 43 -14.25 7.68 -9.74
CA ILE A 43 -14.15 6.24 -9.50
C ILE A 43 -13.78 5.51 -10.79
N GLY A 44 -14.50 5.79 -11.89
CA GLY A 44 -14.22 5.17 -13.19
C GLY A 44 -12.80 5.44 -13.68
N GLU A 45 -12.37 6.70 -13.57
CA GLU A 45 -11.02 7.11 -13.92
C GLU A 45 -9.95 6.49 -13.00
N SER A 46 -10.19 6.44 -11.69
CA SER A 46 -9.25 5.85 -10.73
C SER A 46 -9.09 4.34 -10.93
N CYS A 47 -10.18 3.64 -11.23
CA CYS A 47 -10.18 2.20 -11.43
C CYS A 47 -9.44 1.74 -12.69
N LYS A 48 -9.10 2.65 -13.63
CA LYS A 48 -8.17 2.33 -14.73
C LYS A 48 -6.78 1.89 -14.24
N ALA A 49 -6.43 2.24 -12.99
CA ALA A 49 -5.22 1.75 -12.35
C ALA A 49 -5.27 0.26 -12.01
N SER A 50 -6.47 -0.33 -11.87
CA SER A 50 -6.62 -1.75 -11.53
C SER A 50 -6.47 -2.66 -12.76
N ARG A 51 -6.02 -3.90 -12.53
CA ARG A 51 -6.06 -4.97 -13.53
C ARG A 51 -7.50 -5.46 -13.79
N ASP A 52 -8.37 -5.35 -12.81
CA ASP A 52 -9.81 -5.64 -12.93
C ASP A 52 -10.61 -4.38 -12.68
N THR A 53 -10.66 -3.55 -13.72
CA THR A 53 -11.40 -2.28 -13.71
C THR A 53 -12.87 -2.48 -13.34
N SER A 54 -13.49 -3.57 -13.82
CA SER A 54 -14.92 -3.82 -13.60
C SER A 54 -15.23 -4.16 -12.15
N ALA A 55 -14.43 -5.04 -11.54
CA ALA A 55 -14.57 -5.35 -10.12
C ALA A 55 -14.28 -4.12 -9.25
N CYS A 56 -13.23 -3.36 -9.58
CA CYS A 56 -12.90 -2.12 -8.88
C CYS A 56 -14.07 -1.13 -8.85
N VAL A 57 -14.67 -0.84 -10.02
CA VAL A 57 -15.79 0.11 -10.13
C VAL A 57 -17.00 -0.39 -9.35
N THR A 58 -17.34 -1.68 -9.52
CA THR A 58 -18.47 -2.30 -8.82
C THR A 58 -18.32 -2.18 -7.31
N THR A 59 -17.17 -2.59 -6.76
CA THR A 59 -16.97 -2.57 -5.31
C THR A 59 -17.00 -1.16 -4.75
N LEU A 60 -16.32 -0.19 -5.38
CA LEU A 60 -16.30 1.18 -4.86
C LEU A 60 -17.68 1.83 -4.93
N SER A 61 -18.41 1.62 -6.02
CA SER A 61 -19.76 2.17 -6.21
C SER A 61 -20.76 1.58 -5.20
N GLN A 62 -20.57 0.31 -4.79
CA GLN A 62 -21.45 -0.38 -3.84
C GLN A 62 -20.99 -0.28 -2.38
N SER A 63 -19.83 0.33 -2.11
CA SER A 63 -19.25 0.42 -0.77
C SER A 63 -20.09 1.23 0.24
N GLY A 64 -21.08 1.99 -0.24
CA GLY A 64 -21.96 2.84 0.56
C GLY A 64 -21.27 4.05 1.20
N VAL A 65 -19.96 4.21 0.98
CA VAL A 65 -19.16 5.35 1.43
C VAL A 65 -18.76 6.12 0.18
N VAL A 66 -19.51 7.14 -0.19
CA VAL A 66 -19.20 7.98 -1.36
C VAL A 66 -18.76 9.35 -0.83
N PRO A 67 -17.55 9.84 -1.14
CA PRO A 67 -17.18 11.20 -0.80
C PRO A 67 -18.18 12.17 -1.43
N ASP A 68 -18.46 13.28 -0.73
CA ASP A 68 -19.36 14.33 -1.21
C ASP A 68 -19.07 14.64 -2.69
N PRO A 69 -20.04 14.44 -3.61
CA PRO A 69 -19.85 14.62 -5.04
C PRO A 69 -19.28 15.98 -5.44
N LYS A 70 -19.41 17.00 -4.60
CA LYS A 70 -18.89 18.36 -4.87
C LYS A 70 -17.43 18.56 -4.46
N ASN A 71 -16.89 17.70 -3.59
CA ASN A 71 -15.54 17.83 -3.03
C ASN A 71 -14.69 16.56 -3.23
N ALA A 72 -15.16 15.62 -4.05
CA ALA A 72 -14.43 14.41 -4.35
C ALA A 72 -13.13 14.75 -5.11
N THR A 73 -12.02 14.25 -4.57
CA THR A 73 -10.68 14.30 -5.16
C THR A 73 -10.17 12.89 -5.41
N LEU A 74 -9.20 12.71 -6.29
CA LEU A 74 -8.55 11.41 -6.50
C LEU A 74 -7.97 10.84 -5.19
N LEU A 75 -7.42 11.71 -4.33
CA LEU A 75 -6.92 11.30 -3.02
C LEU A 75 -8.05 10.78 -2.12
N SER A 76 -9.22 11.41 -2.14
CA SER A 76 -10.40 10.92 -1.40
C SER A 76 -10.91 9.58 -1.93
N ILE A 77 -10.81 9.32 -3.25
CA ILE A 77 -11.14 8.01 -3.84
C ILE A 77 -10.13 6.95 -3.41
N ILE A 78 -8.84 7.28 -3.36
CA ILE A 78 -7.80 6.38 -2.85
C ILE A 78 -8.03 6.06 -1.36
N GLN A 79 -8.35 7.08 -0.55
CA GLN A 79 -8.67 6.90 0.86
C GLN A 79 -9.92 6.02 1.04
N LEU A 80 -10.95 6.24 0.23
CA LEU A 80 -12.15 5.40 0.21
C LEU A 80 -11.80 3.94 -0.12
N ALA A 81 -11.05 3.71 -1.19
CA ALA A 81 -10.65 2.36 -1.59
C ALA A 81 -9.84 1.67 -0.49
N THR A 82 -8.92 2.41 0.14
CA THR A 82 -8.11 1.94 1.28
C THR A 82 -8.98 1.58 2.49
N GLN A 83 -10.05 2.35 2.76
CA GLN A 83 -10.99 2.04 3.84
C GLN A 83 -11.89 0.84 3.52
N ALA A 84 -12.31 0.69 2.27
CA ALA A 84 -13.11 -0.46 1.82
C ALA A 84 -12.34 -1.78 2.03
N SER A 85 -11.03 -1.77 1.83
CA SER A 85 -10.13 -2.86 2.20
C SER A 85 -10.11 -3.20 3.69
N SER A 86 -10.50 -2.29 4.60
CA SER A 86 -10.36 -2.53 6.05
C SER A 86 -11.62 -3.06 6.74
N LYS A 87 -12.81 -3.01 6.11
CA LYS A 87 -14.10 -3.27 6.79
C LYS A 87 -14.40 -4.77 7.01
N ASN A 88 -13.67 -5.34 7.97
CA ASN A 88 -14.00 -6.37 8.97
C ASN A 88 -15.06 -7.47 8.70
N LEU A 89 -15.18 -7.98 7.47
CA LEU A 89 -15.88 -9.24 7.20
C LEU A 89 -14.93 -10.47 7.18
N THR A 90 -13.63 -10.27 7.35
CA THR A 90 -12.61 -11.33 7.26
C THR A 90 -12.13 -11.86 8.61
N ALA A 91 -11.87 -11.02 9.61
CA ALA A 91 -11.37 -11.50 10.90
C ALA A 91 -12.40 -12.40 11.62
N ALA A 92 -13.68 -12.02 11.60
CA ALA A 92 -14.75 -12.84 12.18
C ALA A 92 -14.90 -14.21 11.48
N THR A 93 -14.76 -14.24 10.15
CA THR A 93 -14.81 -15.49 9.36
C THR A 93 -13.65 -16.42 9.71
N VAL A 94 -12.43 -15.88 9.83
CA VAL A 94 -11.24 -16.65 10.23
C VAL A 94 -11.32 -17.10 11.69
N SER A 95 -11.86 -16.28 12.59
CA SER A 95 -12.11 -16.67 13.98
C SER A 95 -13.10 -17.84 14.07
N SER A 96 -14.19 -17.80 13.32
CA SER A 96 -15.15 -18.91 13.24
C SER A 96 -14.50 -20.21 12.72
N LEU A 97 -13.65 -20.09 11.69
CA LEU A 97 -12.87 -21.21 11.16
C LEU A 97 -11.91 -21.79 12.22
N LEU A 98 -11.25 -20.92 12.99
CA LEU A 98 -10.37 -21.32 14.09
C LEU A 98 -11.13 -22.07 15.18
N ASP A 99 -12.31 -21.59 15.59
CA ASP A 99 -13.14 -22.25 16.61
C ASP A 99 -13.57 -23.64 16.15
N ALA A 100 -14.00 -23.78 14.88
CA ALA A 100 -14.33 -25.07 14.28
C ALA A 100 -13.12 -26.02 14.24
N ALA A 101 -11.94 -25.51 13.88
CA ALA A 101 -10.71 -26.29 13.85
C ALA A 101 -10.31 -26.82 15.23
N MET A 102 -10.41 -25.98 16.27
CA MET A 102 -10.13 -26.36 17.65
C MET A 102 -11.11 -27.42 18.15
N ALA A 103 -12.41 -27.26 17.85
CA ALA A 103 -13.43 -28.26 18.20
C ALA A 103 -13.18 -29.62 17.53
N ALA A 104 -12.74 -29.61 16.27
CA ALA A 104 -12.36 -30.80 15.52
C ALA A 104 -10.98 -31.36 15.91
N LYS A 105 -10.21 -30.66 16.75
CA LYS A 105 -8.81 -30.96 17.10
C LYS A 105 -7.89 -31.05 15.87
N ASP A 106 -8.19 -30.27 14.82
CA ASP A 106 -7.36 -30.17 13.63
C ASP A 106 -6.19 -29.21 13.88
N VAL A 107 -5.02 -29.77 14.18
CA VAL A 107 -3.81 -29.00 14.51
C VAL A 107 -3.34 -28.15 13.33
N ASN A 108 -3.46 -28.67 12.10
CA ASN A 108 -2.97 -27.99 10.90
C ASN A 108 -3.85 -26.78 10.59
N LEU A 109 -5.17 -26.95 10.58
CA LEU A 109 -6.11 -25.86 10.37
C LEU A 109 -6.07 -24.84 11.52
N THR A 110 -5.95 -25.28 12.76
CA THR A 110 -5.79 -24.39 13.92
C THR A 110 -4.55 -23.50 13.77
N THR A 111 -3.42 -24.07 13.37
CA THR A 111 -2.16 -23.33 13.18
C THR A 111 -2.27 -22.33 12.03
N ALA A 112 -2.82 -22.75 10.89
CA ALA A 112 -3.03 -21.89 9.74
C ALA A 112 -3.99 -20.72 10.04
N ALA A 113 -5.11 -21.00 10.73
CA ALA A 113 -6.10 -19.99 11.09
C ALA A 113 -5.55 -18.98 12.11
N LYS A 114 -4.71 -19.40 13.07
CA LYS A 114 -4.02 -18.48 13.99
C LYS A 114 -3.07 -17.53 13.25
N GLY A 115 -2.21 -18.08 12.39
CA GLY A 115 -1.29 -17.27 11.59
C GLY A 115 -2.04 -16.30 10.67
N CYS A 116 -3.16 -16.75 10.10
CA CYS A 116 -4.03 -15.89 9.32
C CYS A 116 -4.58 -14.71 10.13
N LEU A 117 -5.10 -14.97 11.33
CA LEU A 117 -5.68 -13.93 12.20
C LEU A 117 -4.62 -12.89 12.58
N GLU A 118 -3.41 -13.32 12.92
CA GLU A 118 -2.27 -12.43 13.18
C GLU A 118 -1.91 -11.58 11.95
N GLY A 119 -1.87 -12.21 10.76
CA GLY A 119 -1.68 -11.52 9.49
C GLY A 119 -2.73 -10.43 9.25
N LEU A 120 -4.01 -10.74 9.47
CA LEU A 120 -5.11 -9.78 9.30
C LEU A 120 -5.03 -8.61 10.29
N ILE A 121 -4.64 -8.86 11.54
CA ILE A 121 -4.40 -7.79 12.53
C ILE A 121 -3.28 -6.87 12.05
N ASN A 122 -2.17 -7.44 11.58
CA ASN A 122 -1.07 -6.66 11.02
C ASN A 122 -1.50 -5.88 9.77
N ALA A 123 -2.27 -6.50 8.87
CA ALA A 123 -2.83 -5.84 7.69
C ALA A 123 -3.65 -4.61 8.08
N GLN A 124 -4.55 -4.74 9.06
CA GLN A 124 -5.36 -3.63 9.55
C GLN A 124 -4.51 -2.48 10.10
N GLN A 125 -3.47 -2.78 10.89
CA GLN A 125 -2.55 -1.76 11.39
C GLN A 125 -1.83 -1.02 10.25
N ARG A 126 -1.40 -1.74 9.21
CA ARG A 126 -0.75 -1.15 8.03
C ARG A 126 -1.72 -0.32 7.19
N THR A 127 -2.98 -0.74 7.06
CA THR A 127 -4.02 0.04 6.40
C THR A 127 -4.30 1.35 7.15
N ASN A 128 -4.37 1.31 8.48
CA ASN A 128 -4.50 2.54 9.29
C ASN A 128 -3.30 3.48 9.13
N ALA A 129 -2.08 2.94 9.11
CA ALA A 129 -0.86 3.71 8.86
C ALA A 129 -0.84 4.33 7.46
N THR A 130 -1.43 3.65 6.46
CA THR A 130 -1.62 4.19 5.10
C THR A 130 -2.51 5.42 5.14
N ILE A 131 -3.65 5.36 5.84
CA ILE A 131 -4.60 6.48 5.96
C ILE A 131 -3.95 7.68 6.66
N ASP A 132 -3.20 7.48 7.76
CA ASP A 132 -2.44 8.56 8.41
C ASP A 132 -1.40 9.18 7.46
N ALA A 133 -0.64 8.34 6.74
CA ALA A 133 0.37 8.82 5.79
C ALA A 133 -0.25 9.64 4.65
N LEU A 134 -1.38 9.18 4.08
CA LEU A 134 -2.14 9.90 3.06
C LEU A 134 -2.57 11.30 3.54
N THR A 135 -3.09 11.38 4.77
CA THR A 135 -3.57 12.64 5.37
C THR A 135 -2.43 13.65 5.58
N ARG A 136 -1.19 13.16 5.73
CA ARG A 136 0.02 13.97 5.88
C ARG A 136 0.77 14.20 4.56
N GLY A 137 0.22 13.76 3.43
CA GLY A 137 0.87 13.87 2.11
C GLY A 137 2.13 12.98 1.96
N ARG A 138 2.32 12.00 2.83
CA ARG A 138 3.48 11.07 2.81
C ARG A 138 3.20 9.90 1.86
N MET A 139 3.17 10.19 0.56
CA MET A 139 2.75 9.23 -0.47
C MET A 139 3.61 7.95 -0.50
N LYS A 140 4.93 8.09 -0.37
CA LYS A 140 5.85 6.93 -0.36
C LYS A 140 5.62 6.03 0.87
N ASP A 141 5.44 6.63 2.06
CA ASP A 141 5.10 5.88 3.27
C ASP A 141 3.75 5.18 3.12
N ALA A 142 2.75 5.87 2.58
CA ALA A 142 1.43 5.28 2.32
C ALA A 142 1.55 4.06 1.38
N ARG A 143 2.35 4.15 0.32
CA ARG A 143 2.61 3.04 -0.61
C ARG A 143 3.26 1.86 0.10
N SER A 144 4.30 2.11 0.89
CA SER A 144 4.98 1.07 1.67
C SER A 144 4.03 0.38 2.64
N TRP A 145 3.21 1.13 3.38
CA TRP A 145 2.26 0.55 4.32
C TRP A 145 1.18 -0.26 3.64
N LEU A 146 0.58 0.25 2.56
CA LEU A 146 -0.47 -0.48 1.86
C LEU A 146 0.06 -1.74 1.16
N SER A 147 1.30 -1.71 0.69
CA SER A 147 1.99 -2.89 0.15
C SER A 147 2.21 -3.96 1.21
N ALA A 148 2.57 -3.55 2.43
CA ALA A 148 2.69 -4.46 3.56
C ALA A 148 1.32 -5.06 3.95
N ALA A 149 0.26 -4.25 3.97
CA ALA A 149 -1.10 -4.73 4.22
C ALA A 149 -1.51 -5.83 3.24
N LEU A 150 -1.35 -5.58 1.93
CA LEU A 150 -1.64 -6.54 0.88
C LEU A 150 -0.85 -7.84 1.02
N SER A 151 0.42 -7.75 1.44
CA SER A 151 1.28 -8.91 1.65
C SER A 151 0.74 -9.82 2.77
N TYR A 152 0.31 -9.23 3.89
CA TYR A 152 -0.32 -9.99 4.98
C TYR A 152 -1.65 -10.62 4.55
N GLU A 153 -2.49 -9.88 3.82
CA GLU A 153 -3.78 -10.38 3.32
C GLU A 153 -3.62 -11.52 2.32
N SER A 154 -2.58 -11.46 1.48
CA SER A 154 -2.29 -12.49 0.48
C SER A 154 -1.66 -13.74 1.09
N GLY A 155 -0.91 -13.60 2.18
CA GLY A 155 -0.27 -14.74 2.87
C GLY A 155 -1.27 -15.70 3.53
N CYS A 156 -2.39 -15.18 4.04
CA CYS A 156 -3.39 -16.02 4.71
C CYS A 156 -4.04 -17.07 3.79
N PRO A 157 -4.63 -16.73 2.62
CA PRO A 157 -5.20 -17.72 1.72
C PRO A 157 -4.15 -18.75 1.26
N SER A 158 -2.88 -18.36 1.07
CA SER A 158 -1.81 -19.31 0.78
C SER A 158 -1.57 -20.30 1.92
N GLY A 159 -1.64 -19.85 3.18
CA GLY A 159 -1.57 -20.73 4.35
C GLY A 159 -2.74 -21.72 4.43
N LEU A 160 -3.96 -21.23 4.19
CA LEU A 160 -5.19 -22.04 4.19
C LEU A 160 -5.31 -22.97 2.97
N ALA A 161 -4.60 -22.71 1.88
CA ALA A 161 -4.58 -23.61 0.72
C ALA A 161 -3.85 -24.94 1.02
N ASN A 162 -3.00 -24.98 2.05
CA ASN A 162 -2.21 -26.17 2.40
C ASN A 162 -2.89 -27.10 3.43
N VAL A 163 -4.10 -26.77 3.89
CA VAL A 163 -4.89 -27.60 4.79
C VAL A 163 -6.00 -28.33 4.04
N LYS A 164 -6.70 -29.24 4.72
CA LYS A 164 -7.81 -29.97 4.12
C LYS A 164 -8.87 -28.99 3.64
N GLN A 165 -9.22 -29.08 2.36
CA GLN A 165 -10.23 -28.22 1.76
C GLN A 165 -11.63 -28.77 2.03
N ASP A 166 -12.45 -27.95 2.69
CA ASP A 166 -13.88 -28.15 2.86
C ASP A 166 -14.64 -26.87 2.48
N SER A 167 -15.97 -26.87 2.60
CA SER A 167 -16.80 -25.72 2.22
C SER A 167 -16.47 -24.46 3.03
N ALA A 168 -16.18 -24.60 4.33
CA ALA A 168 -15.85 -23.48 5.21
C ALA A 168 -14.48 -22.87 4.88
N THR A 169 -13.47 -23.72 4.66
CA THR A 169 -12.12 -23.30 4.27
C THR A 169 -12.12 -22.62 2.90
N ASN A 170 -12.80 -23.22 1.91
CA ASN A 170 -12.93 -22.64 0.58
C ASN A 170 -13.63 -21.28 0.59
N ALA A 171 -14.72 -21.15 1.35
CA ALA A 171 -15.43 -19.88 1.50
C ALA A 171 -14.52 -18.81 2.14
N THR A 172 -13.76 -19.19 3.18
CA THR A 172 -12.82 -18.29 3.86
C THR A 172 -11.72 -17.82 2.90
N VAL A 173 -11.11 -18.74 2.14
CA VAL A 173 -10.10 -18.42 1.11
C VAL A 173 -10.66 -17.47 0.05
N ALA A 174 -11.88 -17.68 -0.41
CA ALA A 174 -12.52 -16.79 -1.38
C ALA A 174 -12.75 -15.38 -0.80
N THR A 175 -13.17 -15.26 0.46
CA THR A 175 -13.32 -13.96 1.13
C THR A 175 -11.97 -13.23 1.24
N LEU A 176 -10.89 -13.95 1.59
CA LEU A 176 -9.56 -13.38 1.71
C LEU A 176 -8.97 -12.94 0.36
N ASN A 177 -9.20 -13.71 -0.70
CA ASN A 177 -8.80 -13.32 -2.06
C ASN A 177 -9.53 -12.05 -2.52
N SER A 178 -10.83 -11.95 -2.20
CA SER A 178 -11.60 -10.73 -2.47
C SER A 178 -11.02 -9.53 -1.74
N LEU A 179 -10.70 -9.68 -0.45
CA LEU A 179 -10.03 -8.66 0.36
C LEU A 179 -8.71 -8.20 -0.27
N ALA A 180 -7.80 -9.13 -0.58
CA ALA A 180 -6.53 -8.80 -1.21
C ALA A 180 -6.71 -8.12 -2.57
N GLY A 181 -7.75 -8.49 -3.34
CA GLY A 181 -8.13 -7.81 -4.58
C GLY A 181 -8.49 -6.33 -4.36
N LEU A 182 -9.26 -6.02 -3.32
CA LEU A 182 -9.61 -4.64 -2.97
C LEU A 182 -8.39 -3.81 -2.58
N THR A 183 -7.52 -4.38 -1.74
CA THR A 183 -6.27 -3.72 -1.31
C THR A 183 -5.32 -3.52 -2.48
N SER A 184 -5.24 -4.48 -3.41
CA SER A 184 -4.49 -4.37 -4.66
C SER A 184 -5.01 -3.24 -5.54
N ASN A 185 -6.34 -3.07 -5.66
CA ASN A 185 -6.95 -1.97 -6.39
C ASN A 185 -6.58 -0.61 -5.78
N ALA A 186 -6.68 -0.48 -4.45
CA ALA A 186 -6.30 0.73 -3.73
C ALA A 186 -4.81 1.06 -3.89
N LEU A 187 -3.94 0.06 -3.77
CA LEU A 187 -2.51 0.20 -3.98
C LEU A 187 -2.17 0.65 -5.41
N ALA A 188 -2.87 0.10 -6.40
CA ALA A 188 -2.67 0.48 -7.79
C ALA A 188 -3.00 1.96 -8.05
N MET A 189 -4.11 2.46 -7.49
CA MET A 189 -4.45 3.88 -7.55
C MET A 189 -3.39 4.74 -6.87
N LEU A 190 -2.90 4.29 -5.71
CA LEU A 190 -1.89 4.99 -4.93
C LEU A 190 -0.54 5.10 -5.66
N VAL A 191 -0.10 4.01 -6.31
CA VAL A 191 1.10 3.97 -7.16
C VAL A 191 0.96 4.94 -8.34
N ASN A 192 -0.20 4.96 -8.99
CA ASN A 192 -0.46 5.87 -10.11
C ASN A 192 -0.49 7.33 -9.65
N TYR A 193 -1.10 7.63 -8.50
CA TYR A 193 -1.10 8.98 -7.94
C TYR A 193 0.30 9.46 -7.55
N ASP A 194 1.15 8.61 -6.97
CA ASP A 194 2.53 8.99 -6.64
C ASP A 194 3.37 9.28 -7.90
N ASN A 195 3.18 8.52 -8.98
CA ASN A 195 3.92 8.70 -10.23
C ASN A 195 3.39 9.84 -11.12
N PHE A 196 2.06 9.98 -11.23
CA PHE A 196 1.41 10.86 -12.21
C PHE A 196 0.63 12.02 -11.58
N GLY A 197 0.44 11.99 -10.26
CA GLY A 197 -0.35 12.96 -9.53
C GLY A 197 -1.84 12.88 -9.86
N ASP A 198 -2.45 14.05 -9.94
CA ASP A 198 -3.88 14.29 -10.18
C ASP A 198 -4.30 14.18 -11.65
N LYS A 199 -3.59 13.37 -12.44
CA LYS A 199 -3.79 13.19 -13.88
C LYS A 199 -4.27 11.77 -14.19
N PRO A 200 -5.56 11.46 -13.97
CA PRO A 200 -6.03 10.09 -14.03
C PRO A 200 -6.07 9.54 -15.47
N GLY A 201 -6.07 10.43 -16.48
CA GLY A 201 -5.88 10.02 -17.89
C GLY A 201 -4.51 9.42 -18.19
N SER A 202 -3.52 9.58 -17.30
CA SER A 202 -2.22 8.91 -17.38
C SER A 202 -2.17 7.62 -16.57
N TRP A 203 -3.24 7.29 -15.84
CA TRP A 203 -3.27 6.10 -14.99
C TRP A 203 -3.50 4.85 -15.83
N SER A 204 -2.82 3.78 -15.45
CA SER A 204 -2.92 2.48 -16.12
C SER A 204 -2.65 1.36 -15.12
N PRO A 205 -2.97 0.10 -15.48
CA PRO A 205 -2.60 -1.04 -14.67
C PRO A 205 -1.11 -0.99 -14.31
N VAL A 206 -0.80 -1.18 -13.02
CA VAL A 206 0.59 -1.11 -12.53
C VAL A 206 1.49 -2.03 -13.34
N GLN A 207 2.50 -1.44 -13.96
CA GLN A 207 3.53 -2.13 -14.71
C GLN A 207 4.69 -2.50 -13.79
N THR A 208 5.35 -3.61 -14.09
CA THR A 208 6.54 -4.05 -13.35
C THR A 208 7.79 -3.80 -14.18
N GLU A 209 8.96 -3.96 -13.57
CA GLU A 209 10.26 -3.97 -14.28
C GLU A 209 10.27 -4.98 -15.45
N ARG A 210 9.54 -6.09 -15.32
CA ARG A 210 9.34 -7.08 -16.39
C ARG A 210 8.66 -6.50 -17.63
N ASN A 211 7.84 -5.47 -17.45
CA ASN A 211 7.17 -4.74 -18.52
C ASN A 211 8.02 -3.56 -19.03
N GLY A 212 9.28 -3.44 -18.61
CA GLY A 212 10.17 -2.34 -18.96
C GLY A 212 9.89 -1.04 -18.21
N PHE A 213 9.02 -1.08 -17.19
CA PHE A 213 8.69 0.09 -16.38
C PHE A 213 9.63 0.22 -15.19
N TRP A 214 10.19 1.42 -15.00
CA TRP A 214 10.99 1.80 -13.84
C TRP A 214 10.41 3.05 -13.21
N GLU A 215 10.28 3.05 -11.88
CA GLU A 215 9.74 4.20 -11.15
C GLU A 215 10.66 5.41 -11.24
N ARG A 216 10.06 6.59 -11.24
CA ARG A 216 10.80 7.86 -11.23
C ARG A 216 11.38 8.07 -9.84
N VAL A 217 12.72 8.09 -9.73
CA VAL A 217 13.40 8.41 -8.47
C VAL A 217 13.65 9.91 -8.44
N ASP A 218 12.88 10.64 -7.63
CA ASP A 218 13.06 12.08 -7.47
C ASP A 218 14.21 12.35 -6.49
N GLY A 219 15.43 12.51 -7.00
CA GLY A 219 16.62 12.83 -6.23
C GLY A 219 17.77 13.28 -7.16
N SER A 220 18.43 14.38 -6.81
CA SER A 220 19.57 14.98 -7.53
C SER A 220 20.63 13.95 -7.98
N GLY A 221 20.96 13.96 -9.28
CA GLY A 221 22.12 13.29 -9.88
C GLY A 221 21.80 11.90 -10.45
N SER A 222 21.12 11.77 -11.57
CA SER A 222 21.66 12.09 -12.89
C SER A 222 20.51 12.14 -13.89
N LYS A 223 20.66 12.93 -14.95
CA LYS A 223 19.90 12.73 -16.18
C LYS A 223 20.20 11.32 -16.71
N LEU A 224 19.44 10.33 -16.26
CA LEU A 224 19.26 9.08 -16.97
C LEU A 224 17.93 9.16 -17.74
N GLY A 225 17.71 10.31 -18.36
CA GLY A 225 16.80 10.38 -19.49
C GLY A 225 17.43 9.58 -20.63
N SER A 226 16.63 8.70 -21.23
CA SER A 226 16.82 8.16 -22.59
C SER A 226 17.95 7.17 -22.89
N ALA A 227 18.57 6.51 -21.91
CA ALA A 227 19.68 5.56 -22.19
C ALA A 227 19.58 4.16 -21.57
N PHE A 228 18.38 3.66 -21.28
CA PHE A 228 18.17 2.21 -21.21
C PHE A 228 17.26 1.79 -22.37
N PRO A 229 17.83 1.51 -23.57
CA PRO A 229 17.19 0.54 -24.44
C PRO A 229 17.07 -0.74 -23.62
N ALA A 230 15.91 -1.41 -23.70
CA ALA A 230 15.63 -2.71 -23.10
C ALA A 230 16.90 -3.55 -22.91
N GLY A 231 17.45 -3.56 -21.70
CA GLY A 231 18.78 -4.08 -21.41
C GLY A 231 18.91 -4.35 -19.93
N TYR A 232 19.13 -5.63 -19.61
CA TYR A 232 19.33 -6.17 -18.27
C TYR A 232 20.31 -5.34 -17.41
N PRO A 233 20.14 -5.30 -16.07
CA PRO A 233 21.24 -4.98 -15.18
C PRO A 233 22.32 -6.05 -15.35
N VAL A 234 23.47 -5.67 -15.92
CA VAL A 234 24.66 -6.51 -15.93
C VAL A 234 25.34 -6.41 -14.55
N GLY A 235 25.38 -7.53 -13.84
CA GLY A 235 26.35 -7.78 -12.78
C GLY A 235 25.81 -7.75 -11.35
N TRP A 236 25.73 -8.94 -10.75
CA TRP A 236 26.37 -9.25 -9.48
C TRP A 236 27.27 -10.46 -9.70
#